data_AF-A0A1E7FAZ2-F1
#
_entry.id   AF-A0A1E7FAZ2-F1
#
_cell.length_a   1.000
_cell.length_b   1.000
_cell.length_c   1.000
_cell.angle_alpha   90.00
_cell.angle_beta   90.00
_cell.angle_gamma   90.00
#
_symmetry.space_group_name_H-M   'P 1'
#
loop_
_entity.id
_entity.type
_entity.pdbx_description
1 polymer ?
#
loop_
_entity_poly.entity_id
_entity_poly.type
_entity_poly.pdbx_seq_one_letter_code
_entity_poly.pdbx_strand_id
1 'polypeptide(L)'
;MTKSPLDDLKAFWLAVYVGLAYAAVTLVVLVYQICWPKIITYPWKEEEKQINRTVIFAASYNPPHHGHVRILEYLSKRYTKVIAVVGFNPNKDYLVSPEQRADLLRDMLKSTSATNNVEVDVVEGYIWRYAKRVDATLFIRGIRSWEKDGKDERSLQILNTWGPLVLGPVFPVKTIYLIGDPKYNHVSSTLIRDICNTSSSDNNSDDDKNKEESLSKLVPTHVAGKVAKLYRIKK
;
A
#
# COMPACT_ATOMS: atom_id res chain seq x y z
N MET A 1 -41.21 -39.82 -16.45
CA MET A 1 -41.10 -39.86 -14.97
C MET A 1 -41.04 -38.43 -14.46
N THR A 2 -42.14 -37.93 -13.90
CA THR A 2 -42.21 -36.61 -13.27
C THR A 2 -41.44 -36.68 -11.94
N LYS A 3 -40.50 -35.76 -11.69
CA LYS A 3 -39.77 -35.69 -10.42
C LYS A 3 -40.77 -35.57 -9.26
N SER A 4 -40.52 -36.29 -8.18
CA SER A 4 -41.36 -36.22 -6.98
C SER A 4 -41.12 -34.89 -6.27
N PRO A 5 -42.17 -34.21 -5.75
CA PRO A 5 -42.01 -33.03 -4.91
C PRO A 5 -41.06 -33.22 -3.71
N LEU A 6 -40.92 -34.47 -3.24
CA LEU A 6 -40.00 -34.83 -2.17
C LEU A 6 -38.52 -34.74 -2.60
N ASP A 7 -38.22 -35.03 -3.87
CA ASP A 7 -36.87 -34.97 -4.41
C ASP A 7 -36.43 -33.51 -4.61
N ASP A 8 -37.37 -32.64 -5.00
CA ASP A 8 -37.12 -31.20 -5.10
C ASP A 8 -36.86 -30.58 -3.72
N LEU A 9 -37.56 -31.02 -2.67
CA LEU A 9 -37.32 -30.58 -1.31
C LEU A 9 -35.94 -31.04 -0.78
N LYS A 10 -35.54 -32.28 -1.05
CA LYS A 10 -34.20 -32.78 -0.70
C LYS A 10 -33.10 -32.02 -1.43
N ALA A 11 -33.29 -31.73 -2.71
CA ALA A 11 -32.35 -30.95 -3.51
C ALA A 11 -32.21 -29.51 -2.97
N PHE A 12 -33.33 -28.89 -2.57
CA PHE A 12 -33.33 -27.58 -1.93
C PHE A 12 -32.52 -27.57 -0.62
N TRP A 13 -32.80 -28.50 0.30
CA TRP A 13 -32.06 -28.59 1.56
C TRP A 13 -30.59 -28.90 1.34
N LEU A 14 -30.26 -29.79 0.41
CA LEU A 14 -28.87 -30.06 0.04
C LEU A 14 -28.16 -28.78 -0.44
N ALA A 15 -28.79 -27.99 -1.31
CA ALA A 15 -28.23 -26.72 -1.78
C ALA A 15 -28.02 -25.72 -0.62
N VAL A 16 -28.97 -25.64 0.32
CA VAL A 16 -28.85 -24.82 1.53
C VAL A 16 -27.66 -25.27 2.39
N TYR A 17 -27.51 -26.58 2.66
CA TYR A 17 -26.39 -27.11 3.45
C TYR A 17 -25.04 -26.87 2.78
N VAL A 18 -24.95 -27.08 1.46
CA VAL A 18 -23.73 -26.79 0.69
C VAL A 18 -23.38 -25.30 0.76
N GLY A 19 -24.38 -24.42 0.62
CA GLY A 19 -24.19 -22.97 0.72
C GLY A 19 -23.70 -22.53 2.11
N LEU A 20 -24.30 -23.06 3.18
CA LEU A 20 -23.88 -22.78 4.55
C LEU A 20 -22.47 -23.30 4.83
N ALA A 21 -22.13 -24.51 4.38
CA ALA A 21 -20.79 -25.07 4.52
C ALA A 21 -19.74 -24.21 3.78
N TYR A 22 -20.04 -23.80 2.55
CA TYR A 22 -19.16 -22.91 1.78
C TYR A 22 -18.94 -21.56 2.47
N ALA A 23 -20.01 -20.96 3.00
CA ALA A 23 -19.93 -19.70 3.74
C ALA A 23 -19.08 -19.86 5.02
N ALA A 24 -19.27 -20.95 5.77
CA ALA A 24 -18.49 -21.24 6.97
C ALA A 24 -16.99 -21.42 6.67
N VAL A 25 -16.66 -22.20 5.63
CA VAL A 25 -15.27 -22.40 5.19
C VAL A 25 -14.64 -21.08 4.74
N THR A 26 -15.37 -20.28 3.96
CA THR A 26 -14.90 -18.96 3.51
C THR A 26 -14.64 -18.03 4.69
N LEU A 27 -15.55 -17.99 5.67
CA LEU A 27 -15.38 -17.20 6.89
C LEU A 27 -14.10 -17.60 7.65
N VAL A 28 -13.88 -18.92 7.83
CA VAL A 28 -12.69 -19.45 8.50
C VAL A 28 -11.42 -19.05 7.76
N VAL A 29 -11.40 -19.14 6.42
CA VAL A 29 -10.25 -18.75 5.60
C VAL A 29 -9.95 -17.25 5.74
N LEU A 30 -10.97 -16.39 5.71
CA LEU A 30 -10.78 -14.94 5.84
C LEU A 30 -10.29 -14.55 7.24
N VAL A 31 -10.86 -15.15 8.29
CA VAL A 31 -10.39 -14.95 9.67
C VAL A 31 -8.95 -15.43 9.82
N TYR A 32 -8.62 -16.61 9.27
CA TYR A 32 -7.26 -17.13 9.29
C TYR A 32 -6.29 -16.16 8.61
N GLN A 33 -6.62 -15.61 7.44
CA GLN A 33 -5.76 -14.65 6.74
C GLN A 33 -5.54 -13.34 7.53
N ILE A 34 -6.50 -12.92 8.36
CA ILE A 34 -6.39 -11.75 9.23
C ILE A 34 -5.53 -12.05 10.46
N CYS A 35 -5.62 -13.26 11.01
CA CYS A 35 -4.87 -13.67 12.20
C CYS A 35 -3.43 -14.13 11.87
N TRP A 36 -3.24 -14.76 10.72
CA TRP A 36 -1.96 -15.21 10.16
C TRP A 36 -1.73 -14.54 8.81
N PRO A 37 -1.37 -13.25 8.82
CA PRO A 37 -1.09 -12.55 7.58
C PRO A 37 0.16 -13.10 6.91
N LYS A 38 0.15 -13.12 5.57
CA LYS A 38 1.33 -13.51 4.81
C LYS A 38 2.37 -12.39 4.86
N ILE A 39 3.48 -12.65 5.52
CA ILE A 39 4.63 -11.75 5.62
C ILE A 39 5.77 -12.33 4.79
N ILE A 40 6.36 -11.53 3.92
CA ILE A 40 7.55 -11.86 3.14
C ILE A 40 8.72 -11.07 3.71
N THR A 41 9.75 -11.77 4.17
CA THR A 41 10.95 -11.20 4.77
C THR A 41 11.95 -10.76 3.69
N TYR A 42 12.81 -9.79 4.03
CA TYR A 42 14.00 -9.48 3.25
C TYR A 42 15.11 -10.52 3.52
N PRO A 43 15.98 -10.88 2.55
CA PRO A 43 15.99 -10.44 1.16
C PRO A 43 14.85 -11.05 0.35
N TRP A 44 14.24 -10.23 -0.52
CA TRP A 44 13.18 -10.70 -1.40
C TRP A 44 13.76 -11.54 -2.54
N LYS A 45 13.12 -12.66 -2.87
CA LYS A 45 13.53 -13.50 -3.99
C LYS A 45 13.23 -12.79 -5.31
N GLU A 46 14.24 -12.67 -6.17
CA GLU A 46 14.04 -12.28 -7.56
C GLU A 46 13.47 -13.49 -8.33
N GLU A 47 12.45 -13.26 -9.15
CA GLU A 47 11.88 -14.30 -10.03
C GLU A 47 12.25 -13.99 -11.48
N GLU A 48 12.51 -15.04 -12.26
CA GLU A 48 12.94 -14.92 -13.67
C GLU A 48 11.84 -14.39 -14.59
N LYS A 49 10.56 -14.55 -14.20
CA LYS A 49 9.40 -14.08 -14.97
C LYS A 49 8.43 -13.29 -14.09
N GLN A 50 7.89 -12.21 -14.66
CA GLN A 50 6.81 -11.46 -14.05
C GLN A 50 5.53 -12.30 -13.95
N ILE A 51 4.83 -12.14 -12.83
CA ILE A 51 3.51 -12.72 -12.60
C ILE A 51 2.46 -11.80 -13.21
N ASN A 52 1.59 -12.34 -14.07
CA ASN A 52 0.49 -11.58 -14.66
C ASN A 52 -0.61 -11.27 -13.64
N ARG A 53 -0.42 -10.21 -12.85
CA ARG A 53 -1.35 -9.71 -11.83
C ARG A 53 -1.20 -8.20 -11.66
N THR A 54 -2.32 -7.53 -11.43
CA THR A 54 -2.35 -6.16 -10.92
C THR A 54 -2.25 -6.17 -9.40
N VAL A 55 -1.28 -5.42 -8.86
CA VAL A 55 -1.06 -5.28 -7.43
C VAL A 55 -1.13 -3.81 -7.02
N ILE A 56 -1.67 -3.55 -5.83
CA ILE A 56 -1.75 -2.20 -5.27
C ILE A 56 -0.78 -2.09 -4.09
N PHE A 57 0.16 -1.15 -4.19
CA PHE A 57 0.98 -0.72 -3.06
C PHE A 57 0.46 0.61 -2.53
N ALA A 58 -0.39 0.52 -1.53
CA ALA A 58 -1.00 1.69 -0.91
C ALA A 58 -0.11 2.22 0.21
N ALA A 59 0.09 3.53 0.28
CA ALA A 59 0.68 4.19 1.42
C ALA A 59 0.19 5.64 1.50
N SER A 60 0.46 6.31 2.63
CA SER A 60 0.22 7.75 2.71
C SER A 60 1.27 8.57 1.98
N TYR A 61 2.45 8.04 1.66
CA TYR A 61 3.52 8.77 0.94
C TYR A 61 3.67 10.24 1.38
N ASN A 62 3.83 10.50 2.69
CA ASN A 62 3.74 11.86 3.23
C ASN A 62 5.02 12.34 3.95
N PRO A 63 6.16 12.54 3.25
CA PRO A 63 6.41 12.31 1.81
C PRO A 63 6.79 10.87 1.45
N PRO A 64 6.79 10.51 0.15
CA PRO A 64 7.48 9.30 -0.32
C PRO A 64 8.99 9.38 -0.05
N HIS A 65 9.68 8.24 -0.04
CA HIS A 65 11.11 8.13 0.31
C HIS A 65 11.73 6.85 -0.24
N HIS A 66 13.06 6.67 -0.10
CA HIS A 66 13.77 5.52 -0.68
C HIS A 66 13.18 4.16 -0.32
N GLY A 67 12.77 3.94 0.94
CA GLY A 67 12.09 2.69 1.32
C GLY A 67 10.83 2.38 0.48
N HIS A 68 10.04 3.39 0.09
CA HIS A 68 8.89 3.20 -0.79
C HIS A 68 9.31 2.84 -2.21
N VAL A 69 10.28 3.57 -2.76
CA VAL A 69 10.82 3.36 -4.12
C VAL A 69 11.40 1.94 -4.22
N ARG A 70 12.16 1.51 -3.21
CA ARG A 70 12.78 0.17 -3.17
C ARG A 70 11.75 -0.96 -3.22
N ILE A 71 10.61 -0.81 -2.54
CA ILE A 71 9.50 -1.77 -2.61
C ILE A 71 8.87 -1.74 -4.01
N LEU A 72 8.62 -0.56 -4.57
CA LEU A 72 8.03 -0.42 -5.91
C LEU A 72 8.92 -1.03 -7.00
N GLU A 73 10.25 -0.88 -6.92
CA GLU A 73 11.19 -1.54 -7.82
C GLU A 73 11.09 -3.07 -7.74
N TYR A 74 11.02 -3.62 -6.52
CA TYR A 74 10.85 -5.06 -6.32
C TYR A 74 9.50 -5.54 -6.89
N LEU A 75 8.41 -4.81 -6.63
CA LEU A 75 7.10 -5.16 -7.14
C LEU A 75 7.03 -5.09 -8.66
N SER A 76 7.65 -4.07 -9.26
CA SER A 76 7.71 -3.88 -10.71
C SER A 76 8.41 -5.04 -11.41
N LYS A 77 9.52 -5.54 -10.86
CA LYS A 77 10.20 -6.73 -11.39
C LYS A 77 9.35 -8.00 -11.25
N ARG A 78 8.44 -8.06 -10.27
CA ARG A 78 7.70 -9.27 -9.91
C ARG A 78 6.31 -9.37 -10.55
N TYR A 79 5.64 -8.26 -10.80
CA TYR A 79 4.27 -8.23 -11.28
C TYR A 79 4.18 -7.46 -12.59
N THR A 80 3.24 -7.82 -13.46
CA THR A 80 3.02 -7.14 -14.74
C THR A 80 2.48 -5.73 -14.57
N LYS A 81 1.64 -5.48 -13.55
CA LYS A 81 1.08 -4.16 -13.27
C LYS A 81 1.14 -3.83 -11.78
N VAL A 82 1.76 -2.70 -11.45
CA VAL A 82 1.87 -2.19 -10.08
C VAL A 82 1.20 -0.83 -10.02
N ILE A 83 0.34 -0.63 -9.03
CA ILE A 83 -0.32 0.65 -8.80
C ILE A 83 0.07 1.16 -7.42
N ALA A 84 0.84 2.24 -7.38
CA ALA A 84 1.13 2.97 -6.16
C ALA A 84 -0.06 3.88 -5.82
N VAL A 85 -0.83 3.52 -4.81
CA VAL A 85 -2.02 4.28 -4.41
C VAL A 85 -1.68 5.24 -3.27
N VAL A 86 -1.79 6.53 -3.54
CA VAL A 86 -1.68 7.58 -2.53
C VAL A 86 -2.97 7.64 -1.74
N GLY A 87 -2.93 7.04 -0.54
CA GLY A 87 -4.06 7.01 0.36
C GLY A 87 -4.25 8.33 1.11
N PHE A 88 -5.50 8.64 1.39
CA PHE A 88 -5.92 9.68 2.31
C PHE A 88 -6.55 9.05 3.56
N ASN A 89 -6.01 9.37 4.73
CA ASN A 89 -6.56 8.98 6.01
C ASN A 89 -7.09 10.24 6.71
N PRO A 90 -8.41 10.40 6.87
CA PRO A 90 -8.99 11.61 7.47
C PRO A 90 -8.54 11.84 8.92
N ASN A 91 -8.01 10.81 9.60
CA ASN A 91 -7.49 10.91 10.97
C ASN A 91 -6.03 11.41 11.03
N LYS A 92 -5.43 11.77 9.89
CA LYS A 92 -4.05 12.26 9.81
C LYS A 92 -4.01 13.65 9.19
N ASP A 93 -3.26 14.54 9.80
CA ASP A 93 -2.97 15.84 9.21
C ASP A 93 -1.93 15.72 8.10
N TYR A 94 -2.27 16.25 6.93
CA TYR A 94 -1.40 16.31 5.76
C TYR A 94 -1.00 17.76 5.52
N LEU A 95 0.31 18.03 5.47
CA LEU A 95 0.86 19.34 5.12
C LEU A 95 0.68 19.67 3.62
N VAL A 96 0.40 18.64 2.81
CA VAL A 96 0.41 18.70 1.35
C VAL A 96 -0.74 17.87 0.79
N SER A 97 -1.24 18.23 -0.39
CA SER A 97 -2.37 17.52 -1.00
C SER A 97 -1.98 16.10 -1.44
N PRO A 98 -2.95 15.18 -1.58
CA PRO A 98 -2.71 13.87 -2.18
C PRO A 98 -2.05 13.92 -3.56
N GLU A 99 -2.42 14.89 -4.40
CA GLU A 99 -1.89 15.09 -5.75
C GLU A 99 -0.43 15.50 -5.70
N GLN A 100 -0.07 16.42 -4.80
CA GLN A 100 1.33 16.83 -4.62
C GLN A 100 2.22 15.67 -4.14
N ARG A 101 1.68 14.80 -3.27
CA ARG A 101 2.37 13.56 -2.85
C ARG A 101 2.52 12.58 -4.01
N ALA A 102 1.49 12.43 -4.83
CA ALA A 102 1.54 11.62 -6.04
C ALA A 102 2.58 12.14 -7.02
N ASP A 103 2.66 13.45 -7.24
CA ASP A 103 3.65 14.07 -8.12
C ASP A 103 5.07 13.88 -7.62
N LEU A 104 5.30 14.01 -6.30
CA LEU A 104 6.60 13.66 -5.71
C LEU A 104 6.96 12.21 -5.97
N LEU A 105 6.02 11.28 -5.80
CA LEU A 105 6.27 9.87 -6.05
C LEU A 105 6.57 9.61 -7.53
N ARG A 106 5.80 10.20 -8.45
CA ARG A 106 6.07 10.11 -9.90
C ARG A 106 7.46 10.63 -10.23
N ASP A 107 7.88 11.76 -9.67
CA ASP A 107 9.21 12.31 -9.89
C ASP A 107 10.32 11.40 -9.34
N MET A 108 10.10 10.76 -8.19
CA MET A 108 11.05 9.76 -7.64
C MET A 108 11.16 8.52 -8.51
N LEU A 109 10.07 8.08 -9.14
CA LEU A 109 10.06 6.89 -10.01
C LEU A 109 10.75 7.15 -11.36
N LYS A 110 10.83 8.40 -11.84
CA LYS A 110 11.54 8.74 -13.08
C LYS A 110 13.03 8.39 -13.06
N SER A 111 13.67 8.34 -11.89
CA SER A 111 15.10 8.03 -11.80
C SER A 111 15.43 6.53 -11.88
N THR A 112 14.42 5.66 -11.93
CA THR A 112 14.63 4.21 -11.94
C THR A 112 13.93 3.58 -13.15
N SER A 113 14.72 2.99 -14.05
CA SER A 113 14.21 2.23 -15.20
C SER A 113 13.44 0.98 -14.76
N ALA A 114 13.62 0.56 -13.51
CA ALA A 114 12.96 -0.59 -12.92
C ALA A 114 11.51 -0.32 -12.52
N THR A 115 10.86 0.79 -12.90
CA THR A 115 9.46 1.09 -12.53
C THR A 115 8.55 1.48 -13.70
N ASN A 116 8.87 1.04 -14.92
CA ASN A 116 8.11 1.39 -16.13
C ASN A 116 6.64 0.92 -16.13
N ASN A 117 6.30 -0.07 -15.31
CA ASN A 117 4.93 -0.59 -15.16
C ASN A 117 4.27 -0.17 -13.83
N VAL A 118 4.82 0.86 -13.16
CA VAL A 118 4.26 1.44 -11.94
C VAL A 118 3.39 2.65 -12.30
N GLU A 119 2.08 2.52 -12.09
CA GLU A 119 1.13 3.63 -12.17
C GLU A 119 0.99 4.29 -10.79
N VAL A 120 0.83 5.62 -10.74
CA VAL A 120 0.62 6.35 -9.48
C VAL A 120 -0.75 7.01 -9.51
N ASP A 121 -1.62 6.58 -8.61
CA ASP A 121 -3.00 7.06 -8.52
C ASP A 121 -3.31 7.61 -7.13
N VAL A 122 -4.19 8.62 -7.11
CA VAL A 122 -4.79 9.15 -5.89
C VAL A 122 -6.17 8.51 -5.76
N VAL A 123 -6.46 7.95 -4.58
CA VAL A 123 -7.75 7.31 -4.32
C VAL A 123 -8.37 7.90 -3.07
N GLU A 124 -9.57 8.43 -3.26
CA GLU A 124 -10.46 8.80 -2.17
C GLU A 124 -11.43 7.66 -1.83
N GLY A 125 -11.78 7.58 -0.53
CA GLY A 125 -12.66 6.55 -0.01
C GLY A 125 -12.00 5.18 0.14
N TYR A 126 -12.81 4.12 0.06
CA TYR A 126 -12.33 2.76 0.31
C TYR A 126 -11.48 2.20 -0.83
N ILE A 127 -10.23 1.87 -0.53
CA ILE A 127 -9.28 1.34 -1.52
C ILE A 127 -9.74 0.01 -2.15
N TRP A 128 -10.51 -0.82 -1.44
CA TRP A 128 -11.06 -2.05 -2.00
C TRP A 128 -12.08 -1.80 -3.13
N ARG A 129 -12.75 -0.64 -3.16
CA ARG A 129 -13.61 -0.27 -4.30
C ARG A 129 -12.77 0.06 -5.52
N TYR A 130 -11.65 0.77 -5.32
CA TYR A 130 -10.71 1.06 -6.40
C TYR A 130 -10.04 -0.22 -6.91
N ALA A 131 -9.63 -1.12 -6.02
CA ALA A 131 -9.04 -2.40 -6.39
C ALA A 131 -9.93 -3.20 -7.34
N LYS A 132 -11.25 -3.21 -7.11
CA LYS A 132 -12.21 -3.82 -8.04
C LYS A 132 -12.18 -3.17 -9.43
N ARG A 133 -12.13 -1.83 -9.50
CA ARG A 133 -12.17 -1.08 -10.77
C ARG A 133 -10.97 -1.38 -11.66
N VAL A 134 -9.81 -1.63 -11.05
CA VAL A 134 -8.53 -1.87 -11.75
C VAL A 134 -8.14 -3.35 -11.80
N ASP A 135 -9.07 -4.24 -11.41
CA ASP A 135 -8.85 -5.69 -11.31
C ASP A 135 -7.60 -6.07 -10.50
N ALA A 136 -7.35 -5.35 -9.41
CA ALA A 136 -6.26 -5.64 -8.50
C ALA A 136 -6.59 -6.86 -7.64
N THR A 137 -5.65 -7.80 -7.62
CA THR A 137 -5.82 -9.09 -6.92
C THR A 137 -5.06 -9.15 -5.60
N LEU A 138 -4.17 -8.18 -5.35
CA LEU A 138 -3.29 -8.15 -4.19
C LEU A 138 -3.10 -6.72 -3.67
N PHE A 139 -3.28 -6.55 -2.37
CA PHE A 139 -2.74 -5.43 -1.61
C PHE A 139 -1.36 -5.78 -1.08
N ILE A 140 -0.40 -4.91 -1.32
CA ILE A 140 0.93 -4.97 -0.73
C ILE A 140 1.05 -3.87 0.30
N ARG A 141 1.61 -4.21 1.46
CA ARG A 141 1.90 -3.28 2.55
C ARG A 141 3.35 -3.44 2.99
N GLY A 142 4.07 -2.33 3.14
CA GLY A 142 5.45 -2.32 3.61
C GLY A 142 5.48 -2.10 5.11
N ILE A 143 6.16 -2.97 5.85
CA ILE A 143 6.36 -2.87 7.29
C ILE A 143 7.84 -2.97 7.62
N ARG A 144 8.28 -2.36 8.72
CA ARG A 144 9.65 -2.55 9.24
C ARG A 144 9.75 -3.80 10.09
N SER A 145 8.75 -4.01 10.93
CA SER A 145 8.57 -5.23 11.69
C SER A 145 7.08 -5.42 12.02
N TRP A 146 6.68 -6.67 12.25
CA TRP A 146 5.30 -6.98 12.60
C TRP A 146 4.95 -6.46 14.00
N GLU A 147 5.90 -6.49 14.92
CA GLU A 147 5.73 -6.08 16.31
C GLU A 147 5.42 -4.58 16.43
N LYS A 148 6.03 -3.76 15.56
CA LYS A 148 5.87 -2.30 15.59
C LYS A 148 4.69 -1.83 14.75
N ASP A 149 4.61 -2.27 13.50
CA ASP A 149 3.66 -1.72 12.53
C ASP A 149 2.38 -2.58 12.40
N GLY A 150 2.42 -3.84 12.83
CA GLY A 150 1.37 -4.82 12.57
C GLY A 150 0.02 -4.50 13.19
N LYS A 151 -0.03 -3.77 14.31
CA LYS A 151 -1.30 -3.40 14.96
C LYS A 151 -2.15 -2.49 14.07
N ASP A 152 -1.57 -1.38 13.60
CA ASP A 152 -2.26 -0.41 12.75
C ASP A 152 -2.61 -1.01 11.38
N GLU A 153 -1.67 -1.79 10.85
CA GLU A 153 -1.85 -2.47 9.56
C GLU A 153 -2.95 -3.54 9.60
N ARG A 154 -3.06 -4.29 10.71
CA ARG A 154 -4.12 -5.29 10.88
C ARG A 154 -5.51 -4.66 10.91
N SER A 155 -5.66 -3.48 11.52
CA SER A 155 -6.93 -2.75 11.49
C SER A 155 -7.34 -2.38 10.06
N LEU A 156 -6.40 -1.94 9.23
CA LEU A 156 -6.66 -1.66 7.82
C LEU A 156 -6.97 -2.94 7.02
N GLN A 157 -6.30 -4.04 7.32
CA GLN A 157 -6.58 -5.34 6.69
C GLN A 157 -7.99 -5.83 7.04
N ILE A 158 -8.43 -5.71 8.29
CA ILE A 158 -9.80 -6.05 8.71
C ILE A 158 -10.81 -5.24 7.87
N LEU A 159 -10.60 -3.93 7.74
CA LEU A 159 -11.46 -3.07 6.93
C LEU A 159 -11.49 -3.50 5.46
N ASN A 160 -10.33 -3.83 4.87
CA ASN A 160 -10.23 -4.24 3.48
C ASN A 160 -10.74 -5.67 3.22
N THR A 161 -10.80 -6.53 4.24
CA THR A 161 -11.34 -7.88 4.13
C THR A 161 -12.86 -7.90 4.34
N TRP A 162 -13.37 -7.20 5.35
CA TRP A 162 -14.81 -7.23 5.68
C TRP A 162 -15.62 -6.16 4.95
N GLY A 163 -15.02 -4.98 4.67
CA GLY A 163 -15.68 -3.90 3.95
C GLY A 163 -16.31 -4.35 2.62
N PRO A 164 -15.59 -5.09 1.75
CA PRO A 164 -16.13 -5.69 0.53
C PRO A 164 -17.39 -6.53 0.71
N LEU A 165 -17.50 -7.28 1.81
CA LEU A 165 -18.59 -8.21 2.08
C LEU A 165 -19.80 -7.51 2.73
N VAL A 166 -19.55 -6.53 3.59
CA VAL A 166 -20.59 -5.82 4.35
C VAL A 166 -21.18 -4.65 3.54
N LEU A 167 -20.33 -3.95 2.78
CA LEU A 167 -20.69 -2.71 2.08
C LEU A 167 -20.72 -2.87 0.56
N GLY A 168 -20.44 -4.06 0.04
CA GLY A 168 -20.36 -4.32 -1.39
C GLY A 168 -20.74 -5.75 -1.78
N PRO A 169 -20.91 -6.01 -3.09
CA PRO A 169 -21.11 -7.36 -3.61
C PRO A 169 -19.78 -7.91 -4.15
N VAL A 170 -18.67 -7.79 -3.39
CA VAL A 170 -17.34 -8.19 -3.88
C VAL A 170 -16.55 -9.02 -2.88
N PHE A 171 -15.77 -9.96 -3.43
CA PHE A 171 -14.84 -10.74 -2.65
C PHE A 171 -13.65 -9.87 -2.22
N PRO A 172 -13.14 -10.03 -0.99
CA PRO A 172 -12.00 -9.26 -0.52
C PRO A 172 -10.71 -9.55 -1.28
N VAL A 173 -9.93 -8.49 -1.47
CA VAL A 173 -8.60 -8.56 -2.07
C VAL A 173 -7.60 -8.99 -1.00
N LYS A 174 -6.70 -9.91 -1.36
CA LYS A 174 -5.72 -10.46 -0.43
C LYS A 174 -4.65 -9.43 -0.07
N THR A 175 -4.33 -9.29 1.22
CA THR A 175 -3.20 -8.48 1.69
C THR A 175 -1.95 -9.31 1.94
N ILE A 176 -0.80 -8.82 1.49
CA ILE A 176 0.53 -9.36 1.78
C ILE A 176 1.38 -8.23 2.38
N TYR A 177 2.15 -8.57 3.40
CA TYR A 177 3.12 -7.67 4.01
C TYR A 177 4.52 -7.98 3.52
N LEU A 178 5.27 -6.94 3.18
CA LEU A 178 6.70 -7.02 2.87
C LEU A 178 7.46 -6.36 4.02
N ILE A 179 8.40 -7.09 4.61
CA ILE A 179 9.41 -6.46 5.45
C ILE A 179 10.36 -5.70 4.53
N GLY A 180 10.48 -4.40 4.77
CA GLY A 180 11.35 -3.49 4.02
C GLY A 180 12.82 -3.93 4.06
N ASP A 181 13.60 -3.48 3.08
CA ASP A 181 15.05 -3.61 3.11
C ASP A 181 15.60 -2.89 4.36
N PRO A 182 16.29 -3.62 5.27
CA PRO A 182 16.81 -3.05 6.52
C PRO A 182 17.68 -1.81 6.33
N LYS A 183 18.33 -1.67 5.16
CA LYS A 183 19.09 -0.48 4.79
C LYS A 183 18.28 0.81 4.94
N TYR A 184 16.96 0.77 4.71
CA TYR A 184 16.08 1.95 4.76
C TYR A 184 15.24 2.02 6.04
N ASN A 185 15.46 1.16 7.04
CA ASN A 185 14.65 1.17 8.28
C ASN A 185 14.75 2.47 9.07
N HIS A 186 15.89 3.16 8.98
CA HIS A 186 16.13 4.48 9.58
C HIS A 186 15.37 5.61 8.87
N VAL A 187 14.88 5.38 7.65
CA VAL A 187 14.14 6.38 6.86
C VAL A 187 12.67 6.37 7.28
N SER A 188 12.13 7.54 7.59
CA SER A 188 10.70 7.72 7.82
C SER A 188 10.22 9.06 7.30
N SER A 189 8.95 9.10 6.85
CA SER A 189 8.32 10.34 6.43
C SER A 189 8.22 11.39 7.55
N THR A 190 8.19 10.96 8.82
CA THR A 190 8.25 11.89 9.96
C THR A 190 9.61 12.55 10.05
N LEU A 191 10.71 11.78 10.00
CA LEU A 191 12.07 12.32 9.99
C LEU A 191 12.29 13.33 8.84
N ILE A 192 11.78 13.03 7.65
CA ILE A 192 11.88 13.96 6.51
C ILE A 192 11.16 15.27 6.80
N ARG A 193 9.94 15.22 7.36
CA ARG A 193 9.19 16.42 7.74
C ARG A 193 9.90 17.20 8.84
N ASP A 194 10.49 16.52 9.82
CA ASP A 194 11.25 17.16 10.89
C ASP A 194 12.45 17.94 10.32
N ILE A 195 13.22 17.34 9.40
CA ILE A 195 14.34 18.01 8.71
C ILE A 195 13.85 19.21 7.88
N CYS A 196 12.67 19.14 7.25
CA CYS A 196 12.11 20.26 6.51
C CYS A 196 11.65 21.41 7.44
N ASN A 197 11.29 21.08 8.68
CA ASN A 197 10.72 22.01 9.65
C ASN A 197 11.72 22.57 10.67
N THR A 198 12.96 22.09 10.70
CA THR A 198 13.98 22.68 11.56
C THR A 198 14.19 24.15 11.20
N SER A 199 13.91 25.03 12.17
CA SER A 199 14.02 26.48 12.03
C SER A 199 15.47 26.85 11.72
N SER A 200 15.71 27.34 10.52
CA SER A 200 16.89 28.17 10.26
C SER A 200 16.53 29.55 10.76
N SER A 201 17.17 29.99 11.84
CA SER A 201 16.94 31.31 12.43
C SER A 201 17.32 32.46 11.49
N ASP A 202 18.02 32.16 10.38
CA ASP A 202 18.35 33.11 9.33
C ASP A 202 18.09 32.49 7.96
N ASN A 203 17.57 33.29 7.00
CA ASN A 203 17.44 32.91 5.59
C ASN A 203 18.83 32.85 4.94
N ASN A 204 19.66 31.89 5.35
CA ASN A 204 21.04 31.74 4.88
C ASN A 204 21.10 30.64 3.82
N SER A 205 21.75 30.90 2.68
CA SER A 205 21.83 29.96 1.55
C SER A 205 22.54 28.64 1.87
N ASP A 206 23.37 28.63 2.92
CA ASP A 206 24.13 27.46 3.35
C ASP A 206 23.26 26.46 4.12
N ASP A 207 22.22 26.94 4.81
CA ASP A 207 21.28 26.09 5.55
C ASP A 207 20.37 25.29 4.60
N ASP A 208 19.92 25.91 3.52
CA ASP A 208 19.11 25.22 2.50
C ASP A 208 19.95 24.13 1.80
N LYS A 209 21.24 24.37 1.53
CA LYS A 209 22.17 23.35 1.01
C LYS A 209 22.37 22.20 1.99
N ASN A 210 22.59 22.48 3.28
CA ASN A 210 22.77 21.45 4.31
C ASN A 210 21.51 20.58 4.50
N LYS A 211 20.32 21.19 4.36
CA LYS A 211 19.04 20.47 4.38
C LYS A 211 18.87 19.58 3.17
N GLU A 212 19.13 20.08 1.96
CA GLU A 212 19.08 19.27 0.74
C GLU A 212 20.07 18.09 0.80
N GLU A 213 21.28 18.31 1.32
CA GLU A 213 22.26 17.23 1.54
C GLU A 213 21.73 16.18 2.51
N SER A 214 21.14 16.59 3.63
CA SER A 214 20.53 15.68 4.61
C SER A 214 19.36 14.89 4.00
N LEU A 215 18.52 15.55 3.21
CA LEU A 215 17.39 14.95 2.52
C LEU A 215 17.82 13.99 1.40
N SER A 216 18.95 14.26 0.74
CA SER A 216 19.48 13.41 -0.34
C SER A 216 19.82 11.98 0.12
N LYS A 217 19.97 11.76 1.43
CA LYS A 217 20.17 10.44 2.03
C LYS A 217 18.85 9.66 2.21
N LEU A 218 17.72 10.37 2.20
CA LEU A 218 16.38 9.84 2.52
C LEU A 218 15.48 9.76 1.28
N VAL A 219 15.67 10.66 0.31
CA VAL A 219 14.94 10.75 -0.95
C VAL A 219 15.91 10.90 -2.13
N PRO A 220 15.51 10.53 -3.37
CA PRO A 220 16.34 10.76 -4.55
C PRO A 220 16.81 12.22 -4.66
N THR A 221 18.09 12.42 -5.00
CA THR A 221 18.77 13.72 -5.01
C THR A 221 18.04 14.78 -5.84
N HIS A 222 17.54 14.41 -7.02
CA HIS A 222 16.82 15.32 -7.92
C HIS A 222 15.45 15.76 -7.38
N VAL A 223 14.92 15.10 -6.35
CA VAL A 223 13.62 15.42 -5.73
C VAL A 223 13.80 16.11 -4.37
N ALA A 224 15.00 16.08 -3.78
CA ALA A 224 15.28 16.62 -2.45
C ALA A 224 14.87 18.09 -2.29
N GLY A 225 15.26 18.97 -3.23
CA GLY A 225 14.86 20.38 -3.19
C GLY A 225 13.35 20.60 -3.34
N LYS A 226 12.68 19.77 -4.15
CA LYS A 226 11.20 19.82 -4.29
C LYS A 226 10.52 19.41 -2.98
N VAL A 227 11.03 18.38 -2.29
CA VAL A 227 10.53 17.96 -0.97
C VAL A 227 10.75 19.06 0.07
N ALA A 228 11.95 19.63 0.15
CA ALA A 228 12.29 20.71 1.08
C ALA A 228 11.32 21.89 0.93
N LYS A 229 11.08 22.33 -0.32
CA LYS A 229 10.18 23.44 -0.61
C LYS A 229 8.72 23.14 -0.28
N LEU A 230 8.25 21.94 -0.60
CA LEU A 230 6.84 21.55 -0.43
C LEU A 230 6.46 21.36 1.04
N TYR A 231 7.37 20.84 1.85
CA TYR A 231 7.13 20.52 3.26
C TYR A 231 7.58 21.60 4.25
N ARG A 232 8.10 22.73 3.78
CA ARG A 232 8.42 23.89 4.61
C ARG A 232 7.12 24.54 5.09
N ILE A 233 6.89 24.59 6.41
CA ILE A 233 5.76 25.34 6.97
C ILE A 233 5.93 26.82 6.61
N LYS A 234 5.01 27.36 5.81
CA LYS A 234 4.83 28.81 5.69
C LYS A 234 4.18 29.28 6.98
N LYS A 235 4.95 29.95 7.84
CA LYS A 235 4.37 30.74 8.94
C LYS A 235 3.58 31.92 8.36
#